data_AF-A0A3B0M395-F1
#
_entry.id   AF-A0A3B0M395-F1
#
_cell.length_a   1.000
_cell.length_b   1.000
_cell.length_c   1.000
_cell.angle_alpha   90.00
_cell.angle_beta   90.00
_cell.angle_gamma   90.00
#
_symmetry.space_group_name_H-M   'P 1'
#
loop_
_entity.id
_entity.type
_entity.pdbx_description
1 polymer ?
#
loop_
_entity_poly.entity_id
_entity_poly.type
_entity_poly.pdbx_seq_one_letter_code
_entity_poly.pdbx_strand_id
1 'polypeptide(L)'
;MKKGRRAERQRCTRIFSSPYATGCPDMAAHLAFNTPLSSAAAIHTLKMMGVLQSPATRVSLDSRMRAEQQVRIGADGHQPVSGSASAIATKMKQLYNVTKGKKSWMR
;
A
#
# COMPACT_ATOMS: atom_id res chain seq x y z
N MET A 1 -19.61 -11.47 -40.51
CA MET A 1 -19.53 -10.66 -39.26
C MET A 1 -18.21 -10.80 -38.46
N LYS A 2 -17.01 -10.89 -39.07
CA LYS A 2 -15.74 -11.12 -38.34
C LYS A 2 -14.77 -9.92 -38.29
N LYS A 3 -14.84 -8.97 -39.24
CA LYS A 3 -13.89 -7.84 -39.33
C LYS A 3 -14.09 -6.77 -38.25
N GLY A 4 -15.34 -6.36 -37.98
CA GLY A 4 -15.65 -5.31 -36.98
C GLY A 4 -15.17 -5.65 -35.57
N ARG A 5 -15.43 -6.88 -35.10
CA ARG A 5 -14.96 -7.34 -33.78
C ARG A 5 -13.43 -7.34 -33.63
N ARG A 6 -12.67 -7.54 -34.70
CA ARG A 6 -11.21 -7.49 -34.63
C ARG A 6 -10.71 -6.06 -34.50
N ALA A 7 -11.29 -5.13 -35.25
CA ALA A 7 -11.00 -3.70 -35.14
C ALA A 7 -11.37 -3.15 -33.75
N GLU A 8 -12.54 -3.53 -33.23
CA GLU A 8 -13.01 -3.21 -31.87
C GLU A 8 -11.99 -3.68 -30.82
N ARG A 9 -11.58 -4.95 -30.89
CA ARG A 9 -10.60 -5.51 -29.95
C ARG A 9 -9.26 -4.81 -30.05
N GLN A 10 -8.76 -4.54 -31.25
CA GLN A 10 -7.51 -3.80 -31.46
C GLN A 10 -7.57 -2.39 -30.87
N ARG A 11 -8.73 -1.74 -30.98
CA ARG A 11 -8.98 -0.43 -30.37
C ARG A 11 -8.94 -0.52 -28.86
N CYS A 12 -9.70 -1.42 -28.25
CA CYS A 12 -9.72 -1.62 -26.80
C CYS A 12 -8.32 -1.97 -26.27
N THR A 13 -7.61 -2.90 -26.94
CA THR A 13 -6.25 -3.27 -26.53
C THR A 13 -5.33 -2.07 -26.53
N ARG A 14 -5.41 -1.20 -27.55
CA ARG A 14 -4.53 -0.03 -27.65
C ARG A 14 -4.81 1.00 -26.55
N ILE A 15 -6.09 1.24 -26.24
CA ILE A 15 -6.50 2.22 -25.23
C ILE A 15 -6.10 1.70 -23.82
N PHE A 16 -6.47 0.46 -23.50
CA PHE A 16 -6.20 -0.12 -22.18
C PHE A 16 -4.72 -0.50 -21.97
N SER A 17 -3.95 -0.76 -23.02
CA SER A 17 -2.50 -0.99 -22.90
C SER A 17 -1.70 0.30 -22.68
N SER A 18 -2.32 1.48 -22.83
CA SER A 18 -1.61 2.74 -22.64
C SER A 18 -1.32 2.98 -21.15
N PRO A 19 -0.15 3.55 -20.79
CA PRO A 19 0.21 3.78 -19.39
C PRO A 19 -0.73 4.77 -18.69
N TYR A 20 -1.43 5.60 -19.48
CA TYR A 20 -2.38 6.60 -18.99
C TYR A 20 -3.73 5.99 -18.58
N ALA A 21 -4.05 4.76 -18.99
CA ALA A 21 -5.29 4.09 -18.61
C ALA A 21 -5.27 3.61 -17.14
N THR A 22 -4.09 3.45 -16.54
CA THR A 22 -3.95 2.94 -15.16
C THR A 22 -4.48 3.91 -14.10
N GLY A 23 -4.43 5.22 -14.36
CA GLY A 23 -4.97 6.22 -13.44
C GLY A 23 -6.50 6.33 -13.52
N CYS A 24 -7.08 6.29 -14.72
CA CYS A 24 -8.50 6.50 -14.96
C CYS A 24 -9.13 5.31 -15.74
N PRO A 25 -9.33 4.13 -15.12
CA PRO A 25 -9.87 2.97 -15.80
C PRO A 25 -11.30 3.20 -16.33
N ASP A 26 -12.15 3.89 -15.57
CA ASP A 26 -13.54 4.17 -15.96
C ASP A 26 -13.61 5.07 -17.21
N MET A 27 -12.80 6.14 -17.24
CA MET A 27 -12.73 7.05 -18.38
C MET A 27 -12.15 6.33 -19.61
N ALA A 28 -11.14 5.47 -19.43
CA ALA A 28 -10.60 4.66 -20.51
C ALA A 28 -11.67 3.73 -21.11
N ALA A 29 -12.54 3.15 -20.29
CA ALA A 29 -13.65 2.33 -20.74
C ALA A 29 -14.70 3.15 -21.51
N HIS A 30 -15.07 4.33 -21.00
CA HIS A 30 -15.98 5.22 -21.71
C HIS A 30 -15.43 5.65 -23.08
N LEU A 31 -14.15 5.99 -23.17
CA LEU A 31 -13.49 6.32 -24.43
C LEU A 31 -13.46 5.13 -25.39
N ALA A 32 -13.20 3.93 -24.89
CA ALA A 32 -13.11 2.72 -25.71
C ALA A 32 -14.46 2.32 -26.32
N PHE A 33 -15.56 2.42 -25.58
CA PHE A 33 -16.86 1.92 -26.03
C PHE A 33 -17.79 3.00 -26.60
N ASN A 34 -17.78 4.20 -26.01
CA ASN A 34 -18.86 5.18 -26.23
C ASN A 34 -18.46 6.36 -27.12
N THR A 35 -17.23 6.40 -27.63
CA THR A 35 -16.78 7.53 -28.45
C THR A 35 -16.42 7.10 -29.87
N PRO A 36 -16.55 7.99 -30.87
CA PRO A 36 -16.07 7.75 -32.24
C PRO A 36 -14.58 8.12 -32.42
N LEU A 37 -13.87 8.47 -31.34
CA LEU A 37 -12.48 8.92 -31.41
C LEU A 37 -11.54 7.78 -31.85
N SER A 38 -10.51 8.16 -32.61
CA SER A 38 -9.40 7.26 -32.91
C SER A 38 -8.67 6.84 -31.64
N SER A 39 -8.02 5.68 -31.65
CA SER A 39 -7.28 5.18 -30.48
C SER A 39 -6.16 6.14 -30.05
N ALA A 40 -5.52 6.83 -30.98
CA ALA A 40 -4.51 7.84 -30.68
C ALA A 40 -5.12 9.07 -29.99
N ALA A 41 -6.28 9.56 -30.47
CA ALA A 41 -6.98 10.69 -29.86
C ALA A 41 -7.46 10.33 -28.43
N ALA A 42 -7.99 9.13 -28.23
CA ALA A 42 -8.38 8.63 -26.91
C ALA A 42 -7.19 8.51 -25.94
N ILE A 43 -6.02 8.11 -26.42
CA ILE A 43 -4.81 8.08 -25.58
C ILE A 43 -4.34 9.49 -25.26
N HIS A 44 -4.46 10.44 -26.20
CA HIS A 44 -4.12 11.84 -25.95
C HIS A 44 -5.03 12.47 -24.89
N THR A 45 -6.34 12.20 -24.92
CA THR A 45 -7.26 12.66 -23.87
C THR A 45 -6.92 12.03 -22.52
N LEU A 46 -6.63 10.73 -22.47
CA LEU A 46 -6.15 10.08 -21.25
C LEU A 46 -4.84 10.70 -20.73
N LYS A 47 -3.91 11.05 -21.62
CA LYS A 47 -2.66 11.74 -21.24
C LYS A 47 -2.94 13.10 -20.61
N MET A 48 -3.85 13.89 -21.17
CA MET A 48 -4.24 15.19 -20.60
C MET A 48 -4.90 15.02 -19.23
N MET A 49 -5.71 13.97 -19.05
CA MET A 49 -6.38 13.69 -17.77
C MET A 49 -5.43 13.07 -16.72
N GLY A 50 -4.44 12.29 -17.14
CA GLY A 50 -3.44 11.69 -16.26
C GLY A 50 -2.55 12.72 -15.56
N VAL A 51 -2.45 13.94 -16.09
CA VAL A 51 -1.80 15.08 -15.39
C VAL A 51 -2.56 15.46 -14.12
N LEU A 52 -3.88 15.22 -14.06
CA LEU A 52 -4.72 15.57 -12.92
C LEU A 52 -4.74 14.48 -11.84
N GLN A 53 -4.29 13.27 -12.15
CA GLN A 53 -4.28 12.17 -11.21
C GLN A 53 -2.87 11.93 -10.71
N SER A 54 -2.60 12.44 -9.51
CA SER A 54 -1.37 12.12 -8.79
C SER A 54 -1.21 10.59 -8.76
N PRO A 55 -0.05 10.03 -9.12
CA PRO A 55 0.14 8.60 -9.08
C PRO A 55 -0.16 8.15 -7.66
N ALA A 56 -1.10 7.21 -7.50
CA ALA A 56 -1.30 6.53 -6.24
C ALA A 56 0.01 5.81 -5.93
N THR A 57 0.90 6.48 -5.19
CA THR A 57 2.17 5.92 -4.76
C THR A 57 1.81 4.67 -3.99
N ARG A 58 2.21 3.51 -4.50
CA ARG A 58 1.98 2.25 -3.78
C ARG A 58 2.82 2.28 -2.51
N VAL A 59 2.21 2.75 -1.42
CA VAL A 59 2.81 2.73 -0.10
C VAL A 59 2.96 1.27 0.30
N SER A 60 4.21 0.86 0.60
CA SER A 60 4.50 -0.52 0.99
C SER A 60 3.67 -0.90 2.23
N LEU A 61 3.36 -2.19 2.37
CA LEU A 61 2.67 -2.71 3.57
C LEU A 61 3.44 -2.35 4.84
N ASP A 62 4.76 -2.48 4.79
CA ASP A 62 5.69 -2.11 5.87
C ASP A 62 5.58 -0.63 6.28
N SER A 63 5.42 0.29 5.31
CA SER A 63 5.18 1.70 5.61
C SER A 63 3.81 1.95 6.23
N ARG A 64 2.78 1.17 5.89
CA ARG A 64 1.44 1.27 6.48
C ARG A 64 1.41 0.76 7.92
N MET A 65 2.05 -0.38 8.19
CA MET A 65 2.16 -0.93 9.54
C MET A 65 2.92 -0.01 10.51
N ARG A 66 3.87 0.80 10.01
CA ARG A 66 4.54 1.81 10.85
C ARG A 66 3.70 3.06 11.09
N ALA A 67 2.86 3.44 10.14
CA ALA A 67 2.00 4.61 10.25
C ALA A 67 0.78 4.36 11.16
N GLU A 68 0.35 3.10 11.27
CA GLU A 68 -0.66 2.71 12.24
C GLU A 68 -0.11 2.86 13.66
N GLN A 69 -0.72 3.77 14.43
CA GLN A 69 -0.39 4.02 15.83
C GLN A 69 -0.49 2.69 16.58
N GLN A 70 0.62 2.17 17.12
CA GLN A 70 0.57 1.02 18.02
C GLN A 70 -0.24 1.42 19.26
N VAL A 71 -1.54 1.13 19.25
CA VAL A 71 -2.41 1.28 20.41
C VAL A 71 -1.89 0.29 21.45
N ARG A 72 -1.21 0.80 22.48
CA ARG A 72 -0.72 0.00 23.60
C ARG A 72 -1.93 -0.38 24.46
N ILE A 73 -2.60 -1.46 24.09
CA ILE A 73 -3.72 -2.01 24.86
C ILE A 73 -3.11 -2.85 25.99
N GLY A 74 -3.25 -2.37 27.24
CA GLY A 74 -2.98 -3.15 28.44
C GLY A 74 -2.55 -2.30 29.64
N ALA A 75 -3.31 -2.40 30.74
CA ALA A 75 -3.05 -1.71 32.01
C ALA A 75 -1.76 -2.17 32.75
N ASP A 76 -1.07 -3.20 32.23
CA ASP A 76 0.20 -3.69 32.76
C ASP A 76 1.43 -3.13 32.01
N GLY A 77 1.23 -2.18 31.09
CA GLY A 77 2.30 -1.52 30.35
C GLY A 77 3.13 -0.50 31.14
N HIS A 78 2.95 -0.42 32.47
CA HIS A 78 3.76 0.45 33.30
C HIS A 78 5.16 -0.15 33.44
N GLN A 79 6.10 0.35 32.64
CA GLN A 79 7.50 0.23 33.00
C GLN A 79 7.61 0.79 34.43
N PRO A 80 8.08 0.01 35.41
CA PRO A 80 8.05 0.43 36.80
C PRO A 80 8.86 1.72 36.90
N VAL A 81 8.26 2.75 37.52
CA VAL A 81 8.89 4.07 37.64
C VAL A 81 10.32 3.89 38.14
N SER A 82 11.28 4.50 37.45
CA SER A 82 12.71 4.41 37.80
C SER A 82 12.90 4.75 39.28
N GLY A 83 13.30 3.75 40.08
CA GLY A 83 13.46 3.88 41.54
C GLY A 83 12.39 3.18 42.39
N SER A 84 11.31 2.67 41.80
CA SER A 84 10.31 1.87 42.52
C SER A 84 10.86 0.48 42.91
N ALA A 85 10.35 -0.08 44.01
CA ALA A 85 10.71 -1.41 44.49
C ALA A 85 10.51 -2.50 43.41
N SER A 86 9.48 -2.37 42.56
CA SER A 86 9.22 -3.29 41.46
C SER A 86 10.26 -3.18 40.33
N ALA A 87 10.81 -1.98 40.07
CA ALA A 87 11.90 -1.78 39.12
C ALA A 87 13.20 -2.42 39.62
N ILE A 88 13.50 -2.28 40.91
CA ILE A 88 14.70 -2.85 41.54
C ILE A 88 14.62 -4.37 41.55
N ALA A 89 13.48 -4.94 41.94
CA ALA A 89 13.26 -6.39 41.94
C ALA A 89 13.44 -6.99 40.53
N THR A 90 12.93 -6.30 39.50
CA THR A 90 13.09 -6.73 38.10
C THR A 90 14.55 -6.71 37.66
N LYS A 91 15.30 -5.66 38.02
CA LYS A 91 16.74 -5.53 37.71
C LYS A 91 17.58 -6.59 38.42
N MET A 92 17.32 -6.86 39.70
CA MET A 92 17.98 -7.94 40.46
C MET A 92 17.70 -9.31 39.85
N LYS A 93 16.45 -9.58 39.45
CA LYS A 93 16.06 -10.83 38.79
C LYS A 93 16.76 -11.03 37.45
N GLN A 94 16.94 -9.97 36.66
CA GLN A 94 17.69 -10.04 35.41
C GLN A 94 19.16 -10.38 35.64
N LEU A 95 19.84 -9.73 36.60
CA LEU A 95 21.23 -10.02 36.95
C LEU A 95 21.42 -11.45 37.45
N TYR A 96 20.47 -11.95 38.27
CA TYR A 96 20.46 -13.33 38.72
C TYR A 96 20.34 -14.32 37.55
N ASN A 97 19.44 -14.05 36.60
CA ASN A 97 19.26 -14.92 35.43
C ASN A 97 20.48 -14.92 34.50
N VAL A 98 21.17 -13.79 34.37
CA VAL A 98 22.42 -13.67 33.59
C VAL A 98 23.53 -14.50 34.24
N THR A 99 23.71 -14.39 35.57
CA THR A 99 24.74 -15.15 36.29
C THR A 99 24.43 -16.65 36.40
N LYS A 100 23.15 -17.02 36.40
CA LYS A 100 22.69 -18.42 36.42
C LYS A 100 22.43 -19.01 35.03
N GLY A 101 22.74 -18.29 33.96
CA GLY A 101 22.71 -18.80 32.59
C GLY A 101 21.32 -19.20 32.06
N LYS A 102 20.22 -18.76 32.69
CA LYS A 102 18.86 -19.00 32.16
C LYS A 102 18.62 -18.08 30.97
N LYS A 103 19.04 -18.53 29.79
CA LYS A 103 18.76 -17.89 28.50
C LYS A 103 17.25 -17.82 28.29
N SER A 104 16.70 -16.63 28.45
CA SER A 104 15.36 -16.28 27.99
C SER A 104 15.40 -16.28 26.46
N TRP A 105 15.18 -17.44 25.86
CA TRP A 105 14.97 -17.57 24.42
C TRP A 105 13.63 -16.93 24.07
N MET A 106 13.67 -15.70 23.56
CA MET A 106 12.54 -15.10 22.87
C MET A 106 13.08 -13.96 22.00
N ARG A 107 13.21 -14.26 20.71
CA ARG A 107 12.93 -13.35 19.60
C ARG A 107 11.97 -14.08 18.67
#